data_AF-A0A6J6ZUC9-F1
#
_entry.id   AF-A0A6J6ZUC9-F1
#
_cell.length_a   1.000
_cell.length_b   1.000
_cell.length_c   1.000
_cell.angle_alpha   90.00
_cell.angle_beta   90.00
_cell.angle_gamma   90.00
#
_symmetry.space_group_name_H-M   'P 1'
#
loop_
_entity.id
_entity.type
_entity.pdbx_description
1 polymer ?
#
loop_
_entity_poly.entity_id
_entity_poly.type
_entity_poly.pdbx_seq_one_letter_code
_entity_poly.pdbx_strand_id
1 'polypeptide(L)'
;MIVLVAWVTHRDEIAAQRALVISTVSIAFMLVFSPMMGGIVLEAPMYQAMLWPPAMVALGLVLTFALPDQGWNRWQGAVGIIAIALVFIAGHLTPNLNLAAGWLLAAVCIAVFLFASYKRTIGALLGLALVLSGAQLLQNSRGPIGLYYLSPYNYAFNANPINDKLQAAVTTQEWLLANTTREDTILDWVQGDWVGGDRELYVVAAMQLWGENRVTLEPTLSDVDVQRLELIKPTALALYGQTMDGVMAFWSSIPAANRPTAPNCIDFTWPNTQIPQGLACLTKLSWGN
;
A
#
# COMPACT_ATOMS: atom_id res chain seq x y z
N MET A 1 13.75 -16.89 9.73
CA MET A 1 13.68 -18.24 10.33
C MET A 1 14.40 -19.30 9.49
N ILE A 2 14.04 -19.48 8.20
CA ILE A 2 14.68 -20.48 7.30
C ILE A 2 16.21 -20.41 7.33
N VAL A 3 16.77 -19.23 7.11
CA VAL A 3 18.23 -18.99 7.10
C VAL A 3 18.89 -19.34 8.44
N LEU A 4 18.23 -19.05 9.57
CA LEU A 4 18.74 -19.37 10.90
C LEU A 4 18.86 -20.89 11.08
N VAL A 5 17.82 -21.64 10.70
CA VAL A 5 17.83 -23.11 10.80
C VAL A 5 18.89 -23.71 9.88
N ALA A 6 19.01 -23.20 8.65
CA ALA A 6 20.06 -23.62 7.71
C ALA A 6 21.46 -23.37 8.29
N TRP A 7 21.70 -22.20 8.90
CA TRP A 7 22.97 -21.90 9.55
C TRP A 7 23.24 -22.79 10.77
N VAL A 8 22.26 -23.05 11.63
CA VAL A 8 22.45 -23.94 12.80
C VAL A 8 22.81 -25.36 12.36
N THR A 9 22.20 -25.85 11.27
CA THR A 9 22.39 -27.22 10.78
C THR A 9 23.63 -27.38 9.90
N HIS A 10 24.05 -26.32 9.18
CA HIS A 10 25.16 -26.33 8.23
C HIS A 10 26.14 -25.18 8.50
N ARG A 11 26.52 -25.00 9.78
CA ARG A 11 27.34 -23.87 10.23
C ARG A 11 28.72 -23.78 9.57
N ASP A 12 29.24 -24.92 9.10
CA ASP A 12 30.57 -25.05 8.50
C ASP A 12 30.55 -24.64 7.01
N GLU A 13 29.37 -24.43 6.43
CA GLU A 13 29.20 -24.08 5.03
C GLU A 13 29.22 -22.56 4.80
N ILE A 14 30.05 -22.12 3.85
CA ILE A 14 30.23 -20.70 3.52
C ILE A 14 28.91 -20.06 3.05
N ALA A 15 28.08 -20.80 2.29
CA ALA A 15 26.81 -20.27 1.80
C ALA A 15 25.81 -19.99 2.95
N ALA A 16 25.82 -20.77 4.03
CA ALA A 16 24.90 -20.63 5.16
C ALA A 16 25.31 -19.43 6.01
N GLN A 17 26.62 -19.27 6.22
CA GLN A 17 27.20 -18.10 6.88
C GLN A 17 26.86 -16.82 6.11
N ARG A 18 27.05 -16.80 4.79
CA ARG A 18 26.73 -15.63 3.95
C ARG A 18 25.23 -15.32 3.92
N ALA A 19 24.38 -16.35 3.83
CA ALA A 19 22.93 -16.17 3.90
C ALA A 19 22.51 -15.52 5.22
N LEU A 20 23.10 -15.96 6.34
CA LEU A 20 22.87 -15.36 7.66
C LEU A 20 23.32 -13.91 7.71
N VAL A 21 24.53 -13.60 7.23
CA VAL A 21 25.05 -12.22 7.20
C VAL A 21 24.11 -11.30 6.40
N ILE A 22 23.72 -11.69 5.18
CA ILE A 22 22.81 -10.90 4.33
C ILE A 22 21.46 -10.67 5.02
N SER A 23 20.90 -11.72 5.62
CA SER A 23 19.63 -11.64 6.33
C SER A 23 19.72 -10.73 7.55
N THR A 24 20.78 -10.86 8.35
CA THR A 24 21.00 -10.04 9.55
C THR A 24 21.21 -8.57 9.20
N VAL A 25 21.97 -8.26 8.14
CA VAL A 25 22.13 -6.88 7.65
C VAL A 25 20.80 -6.29 7.20
N SER A 26 19.97 -7.07 6.50
CA SER A 26 18.65 -6.62 6.04
C SER A 26 17.69 -6.36 7.22
N ILE A 27 17.71 -7.23 8.23
CA ILE A 27 16.92 -7.05 9.47
C ILE A 27 17.43 -5.81 10.23
N ALA A 28 18.74 -5.67 10.42
CA ALA A 28 19.33 -4.54 11.11
C ALA A 28 19.01 -3.22 10.40
N PHE A 29 19.11 -3.20 9.07
CA PHE A 29 18.69 -2.05 8.26
C PHE A 29 17.23 -1.70 8.57
N MET A 30 16.29 -2.65 8.55
CA MET A 30 14.89 -2.33 8.84
C MET A 30 14.63 -1.92 10.28
N LEU A 31 15.36 -2.46 11.25
CA LEU A 31 15.23 -2.03 12.65
C LEU A 31 15.69 -0.58 12.85
N VAL A 32 16.65 -0.10 12.03
CA VAL A 32 17.10 1.30 12.06
C VAL A 32 16.22 2.21 11.18
N PHE A 33 15.85 1.74 10.00
CA PHE A 33 15.10 2.50 9.00
C PHE A 33 13.64 2.72 9.41
N SER A 34 12.98 1.73 10.02
CA SER A 34 11.56 1.82 10.38
C SER A 34 11.27 2.94 11.39
N PRO A 35 12.04 3.11 12.49
CA PRO A 35 11.85 4.25 13.40
C PRO A 35 12.12 5.60 12.73
N MET A 36 13.07 5.69 11.80
CA MET A 36 13.42 6.95 11.13
C MET A 36 12.34 7.42 10.14
N MET A 37 11.70 6.48 9.45
CA MET A 37 10.68 6.76 8.42
C MET A 37 9.24 6.65 8.94
N GLY A 38 9.06 6.24 10.20
CA GLY A 38 7.75 6.06 10.82
C GLY A 38 6.90 4.99 10.14
N GLY A 39 5.58 5.21 10.09
CA GLY A 39 4.61 4.27 9.51
C GLY A 39 4.83 3.97 8.03
N ILE A 40 5.54 4.84 7.30
CA ILE A 40 5.72 4.76 5.84
C ILE A 40 6.32 3.41 5.40
N VAL A 41 7.22 2.84 6.19
CA VAL A 41 7.87 1.55 5.87
C VAL A 41 6.88 0.39 5.89
N LEU A 42 5.85 0.48 6.74
CA LEU A 42 4.77 -0.48 6.79
C LEU A 42 3.71 -0.18 5.75
N GLU A 43 3.49 1.08 5.41
CA GLU A 43 2.42 1.57 4.55
C GLU A 43 2.74 1.44 3.06
N ALA A 44 3.93 1.85 2.61
CA ALA A 44 4.26 1.85 1.20
C ALA A 44 4.89 0.50 0.77
N PRO A 45 4.23 -0.27 -0.13
CA PRO A 45 4.73 -1.57 -0.59
C PRO A 45 6.12 -1.49 -1.24
N MET A 46 6.51 -0.33 -1.78
CA MET A 46 7.83 -0.11 -2.34
C MET A 46 8.97 -0.37 -1.32
N TYR A 47 8.87 0.13 -0.09
CA TYR A 47 9.95 -0.05 0.90
C TYR A 47 10.09 -1.51 1.34
N GLN A 48 8.97 -2.23 1.40
CA GLN A 48 8.96 -3.67 1.64
C GLN A 48 9.50 -4.44 0.44
N ALA A 49 9.19 -4.00 -0.79
CA ALA A 49 9.72 -4.57 -2.03
C ALA A 49 11.26 -4.54 -2.06
N MET A 50 11.88 -3.49 -1.51
CA MET A 50 13.34 -3.35 -1.42
C MET A 50 14.02 -4.42 -0.54
N LEU A 51 13.27 -5.11 0.33
CA LEU A 51 13.79 -6.21 1.15
C LEU A 51 13.82 -7.55 0.42
N TRP A 52 13.08 -7.69 -0.68
CA TRP A 52 13.00 -8.94 -1.41
C TRP A 52 14.33 -9.35 -2.06
N PRO A 53 15.08 -8.47 -2.75
CA PRO A 53 16.36 -8.86 -3.36
C PRO A 53 17.32 -9.53 -2.36
N PRO A 54 17.67 -8.96 -1.20
CA PRO A 54 18.56 -9.64 -0.27
C PRO A 54 17.93 -10.90 0.34
N ALA A 55 16.62 -10.94 0.56
CA ALA A 55 15.94 -12.15 1.03
C ALA A 55 15.99 -13.30 0.00
N MET A 56 15.83 -13.00 -1.28
CA MET A 56 15.94 -13.97 -2.38
C MET A 56 17.38 -14.47 -2.54
N VAL A 57 18.38 -13.59 -2.40
CA VAL A 57 19.78 -14.01 -2.42
C VAL A 57 20.07 -14.94 -1.24
N ALA A 58 19.63 -14.59 -0.03
CA ALA A 58 19.83 -15.44 1.14
C ALA A 58 19.12 -16.80 1.00
N LEU A 59 17.89 -16.83 0.46
CA LEU A 59 17.17 -18.07 0.19
C LEU A 59 17.86 -18.92 -0.89
N GLY A 60 18.37 -18.30 -1.97
CA GLY A 60 19.17 -18.97 -2.99
C GLY A 60 20.41 -19.65 -2.40
N LEU A 61 21.14 -18.95 -1.53
CA LEU A 61 22.29 -19.50 -0.81
C LEU A 61 21.92 -20.63 0.15
N VAL A 62 20.74 -20.61 0.77
CA VAL A 62 20.26 -21.73 1.59
C VAL A 62 19.92 -22.95 0.72
N LEU A 63 19.40 -22.72 -0.48
CA LEU A 63 19.01 -23.80 -1.38
C LEU A 63 20.20 -24.57 -1.95
N THR A 64 21.39 -23.98 -2.03
CA THR A 64 22.58 -24.70 -2.52
C THR A 64 22.89 -25.95 -1.70
N PHE A 65 22.47 -26.01 -0.42
CA PHE A 65 22.60 -27.23 0.40
C PHE A 65 21.71 -28.38 -0.04
N ALA A 66 20.52 -28.06 -0.56
CA ALA A 66 19.52 -29.05 -0.95
C ALA A 66 19.58 -29.39 -2.44
N LEU A 67 20.39 -28.66 -3.20
CA LEU A 67 20.66 -28.81 -4.63
C LEU A 67 22.08 -29.35 -4.84
N PRO A 68 22.33 -30.66 -4.66
CA PRO A 68 23.65 -31.22 -4.93
C PRO A 68 24.03 -31.05 -6.41
N ASP A 69 25.33 -30.95 -6.70
CA ASP A 69 25.92 -30.90 -8.05
C ASP A 69 25.74 -32.24 -8.81
N GLN A 70 24.50 -32.64 -8.99
CA GLN A 70 24.09 -33.77 -9.79
C GLN A 70 23.39 -33.22 -11.02
N GLY A 71 23.78 -33.74 -12.20
CA GLY A 71 23.30 -33.24 -13.48
C GLY A 71 21.78 -33.05 -13.52
N TRP A 72 21.36 -32.00 -14.23
CA TRP A 72 19.95 -31.64 -14.40
C TRP A 72 19.13 -32.78 -14.97
N ASN A 73 17.97 -33.05 -14.38
CA ASN A 73 17.01 -34.02 -14.90
C ASN A 73 15.70 -33.34 -15.34
N ARG A 74 15.01 -33.94 -16.32
CA ARG A 74 13.76 -33.41 -16.87
C ARG A 74 12.66 -33.19 -15.82
N TRP A 75 12.65 -33.97 -14.75
CA TRP A 75 11.66 -33.87 -13.68
C TRP A 75 11.89 -32.65 -12.78
N GLN A 76 13.15 -32.31 -12.49
CA GLN A 76 13.52 -31.08 -11.80
C GLN A 76 13.08 -29.86 -12.61
N GLY A 77 13.25 -29.91 -13.93
CA GLY A 77 12.75 -28.86 -14.82
C GLY A 77 11.23 -28.74 -14.82
N ALA A 78 10.51 -29.85 -14.94
CA ALA A 78 9.05 -29.86 -14.86
C ALA A 78 8.55 -29.30 -13.52
N VAL A 79 9.17 -29.72 -12.40
CA VAL A 79 8.85 -29.21 -11.06
C VAL A 79 9.15 -27.72 -10.93
N GLY A 80 10.26 -27.24 -11.50
CA GLY A 80 10.59 -25.82 -11.53
C GLY A 80 9.54 -24.99 -12.28
N ILE A 81 9.05 -25.47 -13.42
CA ILE A 81 7.98 -24.80 -14.18
C ILE A 81 6.68 -24.78 -13.38
N ILE A 82 6.31 -25.89 -12.75
CA ILE A 82 5.12 -25.98 -11.89
C ILE A 82 5.26 -25.02 -10.69
N ALA A 83 6.44 -24.95 -10.08
CA ALA A 83 6.72 -24.04 -8.98
C ALA A 83 6.49 -22.58 -9.37
N ILE A 84 6.99 -22.17 -10.55
CA ILE A 84 6.75 -20.83 -11.09
C ILE A 84 5.25 -20.59 -11.28
N ALA A 85 4.54 -21.52 -11.93
CA ALA A 85 3.11 -21.40 -12.16
C ALA A 85 2.32 -21.24 -10.85
N LEU A 86 2.66 -21.99 -9.80
CA LEU A 86 2.02 -21.87 -8.49
C LEU A 86 2.21 -20.49 -7.85
N VAL A 87 3.43 -19.94 -7.93
CA VAL A 87 3.70 -18.59 -7.39
C VAL A 87 2.91 -17.52 -8.15
N PHE A 88 2.83 -17.65 -9.48
CA PHE A 88 2.02 -16.75 -10.32
C PHE A 88 0.53 -16.86 -10.00
N ILE A 89 -0.01 -18.07 -9.84
CA ILE A 89 -1.40 -18.29 -9.45
C ILE A 89 -1.66 -17.66 -8.08
N ALA A 90 -0.80 -17.90 -7.10
CA ALA A 90 -0.91 -17.30 -5.77
C ALA A 90 -0.91 -15.77 -5.81
N GLY A 91 -0.10 -15.17 -6.70
CA GLY A 91 -0.04 -13.72 -6.91
C GLY A 91 -1.36 -13.09 -7.37
N HIS A 92 -2.25 -13.87 -8.02
CA HIS A 92 -3.58 -13.38 -8.43
C HIS A 92 -4.61 -13.43 -7.30
N LEU A 93 -4.37 -14.20 -6.24
CA LEU A 93 -5.35 -14.45 -5.18
C LEU A 93 -5.29 -13.40 -4.07
N THR A 94 -6.45 -12.97 -3.58
CA THR A 94 -6.61 -12.02 -2.45
C THR A 94 -7.44 -12.65 -1.33
N PRO A 95 -6.88 -13.59 -0.55
CA PRO A 95 -7.67 -14.39 0.40
C PRO A 95 -8.11 -13.65 1.66
N ASN A 96 -7.70 -12.39 1.86
CA ASN A 96 -8.06 -11.55 3.03
C ASN A 96 -7.86 -12.27 4.38
N LEU A 97 -6.68 -12.88 4.54
CA LEU A 97 -6.32 -13.61 5.76
C LEU A 97 -6.22 -12.66 6.95
N ASN A 98 -6.89 -13.00 8.05
CA ASN A 98 -6.66 -12.33 9.33
C ASN A 98 -5.26 -12.65 9.89
N LEU A 99 -4.84 -11.91 10.92
CA LEU A 99 -3.49 -12.03 11.49
C LEU A 99 -3.17 -13.46 11.96
N ALA A 100 -4.12 -14.14 12.62
CA ALA A 100 -3.92 -15.50 13.13
C ALA A 100 -3.75 -16.51 11.98
N ALA A 101 -4.59 -16.44 10.96
CA ALA A 101 -4.48 -17.27 9.76
C ALA A 101 -3.19 -16.99 8.99
N GLY A 102 -2.75 -15.73 8.94
CA GLY A 102 -1.48 -15.34 8.35
C GLY A 102 -0.28 -15.96 9.07
N TRP A 103 -0.23 -15.86 10.39
CA TRP A 103 0.84 -16.50 11.18
C TRP A 103 0.84 -18.02 11.04
N LEU A 104 -0.33 -18.64 11.04
CA LEU A 104 -0.46 -20.09 10.84
C LEU A 104 0.07 -20.49 9.45
N LEU A 105 -0.33 -19.79 8.40
CA LEU A 105 0.15 -20.04 7.04
C LEU A 105 1.68 -19.91 6.96
N ALA A 106 2.24 -18.83 7.52
CA ALA A 106 3.69 -18.62 7.55
C ALA A 106 4.42 -19.76 8.25
N ALA A 107 3.94 -20.17 9.44
CA ALA A 107 4.52 -21.26 10.21
C ALA A 107 4.48 -22.60 9.44
N VAL A 108 3.33 -22.92 8.83
CA VAL A 108 3.16 -24.14 8.04
C VAL A 108 4.08 -24.14 6.82
N CYS A 109 4.13 -23.05 6.05
CA CYS A 109 5.02 -22.94 4.88
C CYS A 109 6.49 -23.14 5.26
N ILE A 110 6.95 -22.52 6.36
CA ILE A 110 8.33 -22.67 6.81
C ILE A 110 8.61 -24.10 7.30
N ALA A 111 7.71 -24.68 8.10
CA ALA A 111 7.89 -26.04 8.60
C ALA A 111 7.98 -27.04 7.44
N VAL A 112 7.04 -26.98 6.49
CA VAL A 112 7.03 -27.86 5.31
C VAL A 112 8.27 -27.63 4.45
N PHE A 113 8.72 -26.38 4.26
CA PHE A 113 9.98 -26.11 3.55
C PHE A 113 11.16 -26.83 4.18
N LEU A 114 11.33 -26.68 5.50
CA LEU A 114 12.44 -27.28 6.23
C LEU A 114 12.41 -28.80 6.14
N PHE A 115 11.24 -29.44 6.24
CA PHE A 115 11.13 -30.89 6.06
C PHE A 115 11.36 -31.34 4.61
N ALA A 116 10.82 -30.60 3.64
CA ALA A 116 10.92 -30.93 2.23
C ALA A 116 12.34 -30.74 1.69
N SER A 117 13.12 -29.78 2.21
CA SER A 117 14.51 -29.56 1.81
C SER A 117 15.42 -30.76 2.12
N TYR A 118 15.08 -31.60 3.10
CA TYR A 118 15.81 -32.86 3.37
C TYR A 118 15.53 -33.96 2.32
N LYS A 119 14.49 -33.80 1.48
CA LYS A 119 14.11 -34.77 0.43
C LYS A 119 14.79 -34.51 -0.92
N ARG A 120 16.01 -33.93 -0.91
CA ARG A 120 16.82 -33.58 -2.09
C ARG A 120 16.19 -32.49 -2.97
N THR A 121 16.70 -32.31 -4.19
CA THR A 121 16.40 -31.21 -5.12
C THR A 121 14.91 -30.95 -5.32
N ILE A 122 14.11 -31.99 -5.62
CA ILE A 122 12.68 -31.83 -5.91
C ILE A 122 11.91 -31.33 -4.68
N GLY A 123 12.22 -31.87 -3.50
CA GLY A 123 11.61 -31.43 -2.25
C GLY A 123 11.95 -29.97 -1.94
N ALA A 124 13.21 -29.57 -2.18
CA ALA A 124 13.65 -28.19 -2.00
C ALA A 124 12.94 -27.21 -2.95
N LEU A 125 12.78 -27.59 -4.24
CA LEU A 125 12.06 -26.77 -5.23
C LEU A 125 10.59 -26.60 -4.87
N LEU A 126 9.89 -27.67 -4.49
CA LEU A 126 8.50 -27.60 -4.06
C LEU A 126 8.32 -26.83 -2.75
N GLY A 127 9.23 -27.03 -1.79
CA GLY A 127 9.25 -26.26 -0.57
C GLY A 127 9.42 -24.76 -0.84
N LEU A 128 10.36 -24.40 -1.72
CA LEU A 128 10.58 -23.00 -2.10
C LEU A 128 9.32 -22.42 -2.73
N ALA A 129 8.71 -23.15 -3.67
CA ALA A 129 7.46 -22.75 -4.31
C ALA A 129 6.37 -22.47 -3.26
N LEU A 130 6.25 -23.33 -2.25
CA LEU A 130 5.30 -23.17 -1.16
C LEU A 130 5.59 -21.92 -0.32
N VAL A 131 6.85 -21.65 0.02
CA VAL A 131 7.23 -20.46 0.80
C VAL A 131 6.96 -19.19 0.01
N LEU A 132 7.34 -19.15 -1.27
CA LEU A 132 7.10 -17.98 -2.13
C LEU A 132 5.61 -17.76 -2.38
N SER A 133 4.86 -18.84 -2.64
CA SER A 133 3.39 -18.75 -2.80
C SER A 133 2.72 -18.30 -1.50
N GLY A 134 3.14 -18.84 -0.35
CA GLY A 134 2.66 -18.41 0.96
C GLY A 134 2.94 -16.93 1.21
N ALA A 135 4.14 -16.45 0.87
CA ALA A 135 4.49 -15.03 0.97
C ALA A 135 3.62 -14.15 0.08
N GLN A 136 3.30 -14.58 -1.16
CA GLN A 136 2.34 -13.89 -2.03
C GLN A 136 0.96 -13.77 -1.38
N LEU A 137 0.41 -14.89 -0.86
CA LEU A 137 -0.90 -14.89 -0.22
C LEU A 137 -0.94 -14.00 1.03
N LEU A 138 0.13 -13.98 1.82
CA LEU A 138 0.26 -13.09 2.98
C LEU A 138 0.29 -11.62 2.57
N GLN A 139 1.06 -11.28 1.53
CA GLN A 139 1.14 -9.91 1.02
C GLN A 139 -0.17 -9.44 0.39
N ASN A 140 -0.86 -10.32 -0.34
CA ASN A 140 -2.14 -10.04 -0.97
C ASN A 140 -3.32 -10.00 0.01
N SER A 141 -3.14 -10.55 1.21
CA SER A 141 -4.13 -10.45 2.30
C SER A 141 -4.05 -9.15 3.06
N ARG A 142 -3.04 -8.33 2.78
CA ARG A 142 -2.84 -7.06 3.45
C ARG A 142 -3.93 -6.08 3.05
N GLY A 143 -4.74 -5.68 4.03
CA GLY A 143 -5.73 -4.62 3.85
C GLY A 143 -5.09 -3.24 3.64
N PRO A 144 -5.92 -2.22 3.34
CA PRO A 144 -5.45 -0.86 3.24
C PRO A 144 -4.93 -0.39 4.59
N ILE A 145 -3.64 -0.04 4.65
CA ILE A 145 -3.03 0.54 5.85
C ILE A 145 -2.24 1.79 5.45
N GLY A 146 -2.50 2.90 6.14
CA GLY A 146 -1.65 4.08 6.08
C GLY A 146 -2.27 5.38 5.59
N LEU A 147 -1.40 6.36 5.40
CA LEU A 147 -1.65 7.69 4.83
C LEU A 147 -1.34 7.75 3.32
N TYR A 148 -0.63 6.74 2.80
CA TYR A 148 -0.09 6.73 1.45
C TYR A 148 -0.94 5.93 0.46
N TYR A 149 -0.65 6.20 -0.81
CA TYR A 149 -1.18 5.52 -1.97
C TYR A 149 -1.30 3.99 -1.79
N LEU A 150 -2.52 3.48 -1.91
CA LEU A 150 -2.79 2.05 -1.87
C LEU A 150 -2.42 1.43 -3.22
N SER A 151 -1.26 0.77 -3.25
CA SER A 151 -0.79 -0.06 -4.37
C SER A 151 -0.58 -1.52 -3.90
N PRO A 152 -1.65 -2.28 -3.63
CA PRO A 152 -1.52 -3.66 -3.17
C PRO A 152 -0.66 -4.52 -4.11
N TYR A 153 0.02 -5.51 -3.54
CA TYR A 153 0.95 -6.37 -4.30
C TYR A 153 0.27 -7.16 -5.42
N ASN A 154 -1.01 -7.52 -5.24
CA ASN A 154 -1.76 -8.29 -6.24
C ASN A 154 -1.95 -7.51 -7.55
N TYR A 155 -1.80 -6.18 -7.58
CA TYR A 155 -1.85 -5.37 -8.80
C TYR A 155 -0.65 -5.61 -9.73
N ALA A 156 0.40 -6.29 -9.26
CA ALA A 156 1.47 -6.77 -10.15
C ALA A 156 1.00 -7.91 -11.07
N PHE A 157 -0.08 -8.60 -10.69
CA PHE A 157 -0.62 -9.76 -11.40
C PHE A 157 -2.03 -9.50 -11.96
N ASN A 158 -2.79 -8.62 -11.33
CA ASN A 158 -4.16 -8.27 -11.73
C ASN A 158 -4.23 -6.91 -12.43
N ALA A 159 -5.42 -6.55 -12.89
CA ALA A 159 -5.71 -5.22 -13.41
C ALA A 159 -5.28 -4.16 -12.39
N ASN A 160 -4.50 -3.19 -12.86
CA ASN A 160 -3.90 -2.18 -12.02
C ASN A 160 -4.59 -0.83 -12.29
N PRO A 161 -5.44 -0.34 -11.35
CA PRO A 161 -6.21 0.88 -11.52
C PRO A 161 -5.39 2.17 -11.32
N ILE A 162 -4.08 2.08 -11.11
CA ILE A 162 -3.22 3.22 -10.76
C ILE A 162 -3.32 4.34 -11.80
N ASN A 163 -3.26 3.99 -13.08
CA ASN A 163 -3.35 4.95 -14.16
C ASN A 163 -4.69 5.69 -14.13
N ASP A 164 -5.79 4.96 -13.93
CA ASP A 164 -7.13 5.55 -13.88
C ASP A 164 -7.29 6.48 -12.67
N LYS A 165 -6.72 6.10 -11.52
CA LYS A 165 -6.66 6.98 -10.33
C LYS A 165 -5.87 8.27 -10.61
N LEU A 166 -4.74 8.18 -11.31
CA LEU A 166 -3.95 9.36 -11.70
C LEU A 166 -4.69 10.23 -12.71
N GLN A 167 -5.38 9.63 -13.69
CA GLN A 167 -6.20 10.38 -14.65
C GLN A 167 -7.35 11.10 -13.96
N ALA A 168 -8.01 10.48 -12.97
CA ALA A 168 -9.02 11.15 -12.16
C ALA A 168 -8.44 12.37 -11.43
N ALA A 169 -7.28 12.22 -10.77
CA ALA A 169 -6.61 13.33 -10.08
C ALA A 169 -6.19 14.47 -11.04
N VAL A 170 -5.67 14.15 -12.23
CA VAL A 170 -5.36 15.15 -13.27
C VAL A 170 -6.63 15.87 -13.72
N THR A 171 -7.69 15.12 -14.02
CA THR A 171 -8.97 15.68 -14.48
C THR A 171 -9.57 16.63 -13.46
N THR A 172 -9.57 16.24 -12.17
CA THR A 172 -10.07 17.11 -11.09
C THR A 172 -9.19 18.33 -10.88
N GLN A 173 -7.87 18.19 -11.04
CA GLN A 173 -6.93 19.31 -10.96
C GLN A 173 -7.14 20.31 -12.10
N GLU A 174 -7.28 19.82 -13.33
CA GLU A 174 -7.55 20.66 -14.51
C GLU A 174 -8.87 21.41 -14.36
N TRP A 175 -9.91 20.73 -13.87
CA TRP A 175 -11.18 21.37 -13.56
C TRP A 175 -11.03 22.45 -12.47
N LEU A 176 -10.30 22.17 -11.38
CA LEU A 176 -10.12 23.18 -10.34
C LEU A 176 -9.37 24.40 -10.87
N LEU A 177 -8.30 24.19 -11.65
CA LEU A 177 -7.55 25.28 -12.28
C LEU A 177 -8.43 26.11 -13.22
N ALA A 178 -9.39 25.50 -13.92
CA ALA A 178 -10.33 26.21 -14.78
C ALA A 178 -11.41 27.00 -14.01
N ASN A 179 -11.64 26.68 -12.73
CA ASN A 179 -12.64 27.32 -11.87
C ASN A 179 -12.04 28.21 -10.77
N THR A 180 -10.72 28.43 -10.82
CA THR A 180 -9.98 29.26 -9.86
C THR A 180 -9.05 30.22 -10.58
N THR A 181 -8.50 31.16 -9.82
CA THR A 181 -7.61 32.23 -10.29
C THR A 181 -6.32 32.22 -9.47
N ARG A 182 -5.32 33.01 -9.88
CA ARG A 182 -4.04 33.07 -9.16
C ARG A 182 -4.16 33.77 -7.80
N GLU A 183 -5.23 34.53 -7.63
CA GLU A 183 -5.58 35.27 -6.43
C GLU A 183 -6.32 34.39 -5.41
N ASP A 184 -6.71 33.17 -5.81
CA ASP A 184 -7.40 32.26 -4.90
C ASP A 184 -6.45 31.58 -3.90
N THR A 185 -6.84 31.60 -2.63
CA THR A 185 -6.24 30.80 -1.56
C THR A 185 -7.19 29.63 -1.28
N ILE A 186 -6.73 28.41 -1.52
CA ILE A 186 -7.57 27.21 -1.49
C ILE A 186 -7.17 26.35 -0.30
N LEU A 187 -8.15 25.89 0.47
CA LEU A 187 -7.98 24.76 1.38
C LEU A 187 -8.84 23.57 0.95
N ASP A 188 -8.39 22.37 1.30
CA ASP A 188 -8.99 21.14 0.86
C ASP A 188 -9.71 20.43 2.00
N TRP A 189 -10.80 19.74 1.66
CA TRP A 189 -11.42 18.72 2.50
C TRP A 189 -11.64 17.46 1.68
N VAL A 190 -11.41 16.31 2.30
CA VAL A 190 -11.53 15.00 1.64
C VAL A 190 -12.35 14.08 2.54
N GLN A 191 -13.46 13.61 2.01
CA GLN A 191 -14.30 12.62 2.67
C GLN A 191 -13.57 11.27 2.76
N GLY A 192 -13.58 10.68 3.96
CA GLY A 192 -13.07 9.34 4.21
C GLY A 192 -13.23 8.94 5.67
N ASP A 193 -13.23 7.64 5.95
CA ASP A 193 -13.07 7.13 7.32
C ASP A 193 -11.60 7.19 7.72
N TRP A 194 -11.15 8.38 8.11
CA TRP A 194 -9.76 8.64 8.44
C TRP A 194 -9.25 7.84 9.65
N VAL A 195 -10.16 7.39 10.53
CA VAL A 195 -9.85 6.59 11.72
C VAL A 195 -9.80 5.11 11.37
N GLY A 196 -10.76 4.62 10.58
CA GLY A 196 -10.81 3.24 10.07
C GLY A 196 -9.84 2.96 8.90
N GLY A 197 -9.21 4.00 8.35
CA GLY A 197 -8.14 3.89 7.35
C GLY A 197 -8.60 4.03 5.90
N ASP A 198 -9.87 4.35 5.64
CA ASP A 198 -10.33 4.70 4.30
C ASP A 198 -9.98 6.15 3.98
N ARG A 199 -8.99 6.30 3.10
CA ARG A 199 -8.46 7.59 2.62
C ARG A 199 -8.33 7.59 1.10
N GLU A 200 -9.13 6.78 0.42
CA GLU A 200 -8.99 6.51 -1.02
C GLU A 200 -9.00 7.79 -1.86
N LEU A 201 -9.89 8.74 -1.56
CA LEU A 201 -9.99 10.01 -2.31
C LEU A 201 -8.85 11.00 -2.05
N TYR A 202 -7.99 10.73 -1.08
CA TYR A 202 -6.85 11.61 -0.79
C TYR A 202 -5.91 11.75 -1.98
N VAL A 203 -5.82 10.72 -2.82
CA VAL A 203 -5.02 10.72 -4.06
C VAL A 203 -5.52 11.76 -5.05
N VAL A 204 -6.83 11.98 -5.11
CA VAL A 204 -7.46 12.97 -5.99
C VAL A 204 -7.07 14.38 -5.55
N ALA A 205 -7.07 14.63 -4.24
CA ALA A 205 -6.64 15.90 -3.65
C ALA A 205 -5.12 16.10 -3.66
N ALA A 206 -4.32 15.02 -3.75
CA ALA A 206 -2.87 15.06 -3.55
C ALA A 206 -2.11 15.98 -4.53
N MET A 207 -2.67 16.28 -5.70
CA MET A 207 -2.05 17.24 -6.62
C MET A 207 -2.04 18.69 -6.09
N GLN A 208 -2.82 18.99 -5.04
CA GLN A 208 -2.92 20.29 -4.38
C GLN A 208 -2.18 20.35 -3.04
N LEU A 209 -1.85 19.16 -2.51
CA LEU A 209 -1.23 18.98 -1.20
C LEU A 209 0.30 19.01 -1.30
N TRP A 210 0.85 20.13 -1.77
CA TRP A 210 2.27 20.44 -1.62
C TRP A 210 2.58 21.09 -0.25
N GLY A 211 1.74 20.83 0.76
CA GLY A 211 1.78 21.40 2.10
C GLY A 211 0.51 21.06 2.91
N GLU A 212 0.39 21.60 4.12
CA GLU A 212 -0.78 21.40 4.99
C GLU A 212 -1.99 22.27 4.55
N ASN A 213 -2.41 22.12 3.29
CA ASN A 213 -3.50 22.87 2.68
C ASN A 213 -4.88 22.28 3.02
N ARG A 214 -4.98 21.41 4.03
CA ARG A 214 -6.24 20.78 4.44
C ARG A 214 -6.88 21.55 5.59
N VAL A 215 -8.20 21.70 5.56
CA VAL A 215 -8.95 22.36 6.63
C VAL A 215 -9.17 21.44 7.84
N THR A 216 -9.69 20.23 7.63
CA THR A 216 -9.93 19.22 8.68
C THR A 216 -9.93 17.81 8.09
N LEU A 217 -9.92 16.82 8.98
CA LEU A 217 -10.14 15.40 8.67
C LEU A 217 -11.58 14.95 8.91
N GLU A 218 -12.32 15.74 9.68
CA GLU A 218 -13.64 15.36 10.15
C GLU A 218 -14.73 15.66 9.12
N PRO A 219 -15.89 14.97 9.19
CA PRO A 219 -17.04 15.27 8.33
C PRO A 219 -17.62 16.67 8.51
N THR A 220 -17.30 17.35 9.61
CA THR A 220 -17.78 18.68 9.97
C THR A 220 -16.67 19.48 10.65
N LEU A 221 -16.67 20.80 10.48
CA LEU A 221 -15.71 21.69 11.13
C LEU A 221 -15.93 21.75 12.65
N SER A 222 -14.84 21.61 13.40
CA SER A 222 -14.76 21.92 14.82
C SER A 222 -14.38 23.38 15.07
N ASP A 223 -14.45 23.86 16.31
CA ASP A 223 -14.02 25.23 16.67
C ASP A 223 -12.57 25.53 16.27
N VAL A 224 -11.70 24.52 16.36
CA VAL A 224 -10.28 24.65 15.95
C VAL A 224 -10.16 24.83 14.44
N ASP A 225 -10.97 24.11 13.67
CA ASP A 225 -10.98 24.21 12.21
C ASP A 225 -11.54 25.57 11.76
N VAL A 226 -12.56 26.09 12.47
CA VAL A 226 -13.08 27.44 12.23
C VAL A 226 -12.02 28.51 12.52
N GLN A 227 -11.26 28.37 13.62
CA GLN A 227 -10.13 29.27 13.90
C GLN A 227 -9.05 29.21 12.81
N ARG A 228 -8.77 28.01 12.27
CA ARG A 228 -7.85 27.84 11.14
C ARG A 228 -8.36 28.56 9.89
N LEU A 229 -9.66 28.45 9.61
CA LEU A 229 -10.29 29.20 8.52
C LEU A 229 -10.14 30.71 8.72
N GLU A 230 -10.41 31.24 9.92
CA GLU A 230 -10.25 32.67 10.24
C GLU A 230 -8.80 33.17 10.15
N LEU A 231 -7.82 32.31 10.45
CA LEU A 231 -6.40 32.64 10.36
C LEU A 231 -5.93 32.71 8.90
N ILE A 232 -6.29 31.71 8.10
CA ILE A 232 -5.80 31.56 6.71
C ILE A 232 -6.61 32.45 5.75
N LYS A 233 -7.90 32.64 6.05
CA LYS A 233 -8.88 33.33 5.23
C LYS A 233 -8.90 32.84 3.76
N PRO A 234 -9.06 31.52 3.50
CA PRO A 234 -9.10 31.00 2.14
C PRO A 234 -10.27 31.57 1.35
N THR A 235 -10.06 31.89 0.08
CA THR A 235 -11.13 32.38 -0.82
C THR A 235 -11.97 31.24 -1.37
N ALA A 236 -11.49 29.99 -1.29
CA ALA A 236 -12.21 28.82 -1.74
C ALA A 236 -11.89 27.57 -0.90
N LEU A 237 -12.84 26.64 -0.86
CA LEU A 237 -12.60 25.27 -0.40
C LEU A 237 -12.82 24.28 -1.55
N ALA A 238 -11.84 23.42 -1.79
CA ALA A 238 -11.98 22.27 -2.67
C ALA A 238 -12.42 21.05 -1.84
N LEU A 239 -13.56 20.46 -2.20
CA LEU A 239 -14.20 19.39 -1.45
C LEU A 239 -14.20 18.11 -2.29
N TYR A 240 -13.61 17.04 -1.79
CA TYR A 240 -13.54 15.75 -2.47
C TYR A 240 -14.43 14.75 -1.73
N GLY A 241 -15.58 14.43 -2.31
CA GLY A 241 -16.62 13.62 -1.70
C GLY A 241 -16.78 12.24 -2.34
N GLN A 242 -17.16 11.25 -1.53
CA GLN A 242 -17.66 9.96 -2.00
C GLN A 242 -19.14 10.06 -2.42
N THR A 243 -19.89 10.95 -1.77
CA THR A 243 -21.31 11.22 -2.06
C THR A 243 -21.63 12.70 -1.91
N MET A 244 -22.68 13.18 -2.59
CA MET A 244 -23.16 14.55 -2.42
C MET A 244 -23.63 14.81 -0.98
N ASP A 245 -24.24 13.81 -0.32
CA ASP A 245 -24.67 13.93 1.08
C ASP A 245 -23.47 14.21 2.01
N GLY A 246 -22.33 13.56 1.77
CA GLY A 246 -21.09 13.82 2.50
C GLY A 246 -20.55 15.23 2.27
N VAL A 247 -20.52 15.67 1.01
CA VAL A 247 -20.12 17.04 0.64
C VAL A 247 -21.03 18.08 1.32
N MET A 248 -22.35 17.85 1.29
CA MET A 248 -23.32 18.77 1.86
C MET A 248 -23.28 18.79 3.39
N ALA A 249 -23.03 17.65 4.04
CA ALA A 249 -22.80 17.59 5.47
C ALA A 249 -21.62 18.48 5.89
N PHE A 250 -20.48 18.36 5.21
CA PHE A 250 -19.32 19.22 5.45
C PHE A 250 -19.62 20.68 5.14
N TRP A 251 -20.17 20.96 3.95
CA TRP A 251 -20.51 22.33 3.52
C TRP A 251 -21.45 23.03 4.50
N SER A 252 -22.43 22.32 5.05
CA SER A 252 -23.38 22.86 6.02
C SER A 252 -22.74 23.25 7.37
N SER A 253 -21.55 22.71 7.66
CA SER A 253 -20.79 23.06 8.87
C SER A 253 -19.95 24.33 8.72
N ILE A 254 -19.80 24.87 7.49
CA ILE A 254 -19.09 26.13 7.26
C ILE A 254 -19.88 27.28 7.89
N PRO A 255 -19.26 28.14 8.72
CA PRO A 255 -20.00 29.22 9.35
C PRO A 255 -20.61 30.18 8.31
N ALA A 256 -21.86 30.56 8.52
CA ALA A 256 -22.60 31.43 7.60
C ALA A 256 -21.93 32.82 7.43
N ALA A 257 -21.14 33.25 8.41
CA ALA A 257 -20.35 34.48 8.35
C ALA A 257 -19.36 34.50 7.17
N ASN A 258 -18.86 33.33 6.77
CA ASN A 258 -17.94 33.12 5.65
C ASN A 258 -18.66 33.09 4.29
N ARG A 259 -20.00 33.19 4.28
CA ARG A 259 -20.87 33.26 3.09
C ARG A 259 -20.49 32.24 2.01
N PRO A 260 -20.47 30.93 2.33
CA PRO A 260 -20.12 29.91 1.37
C PRO A 260 -21.11 29.90 0.20
N THR A 261 -20.62 29.87 -1.04
CA THR A 261 -21.48 29.65 -2.20
C THR A 261 -21.99 28.21 -2.22
N ALA A 262 -23.05 27.93 -2.99
CA ALA A 262 -23.42 26.55 -3.27
C ALA A 262 -22.22 25.79 -3.90
N PRO A 263 -21.98 24.52 -3.53
CA PRO A 263 -20.93 23.72 -4.15
C PRO A 263 -21.14 23.58 -5.66
N ASN A 264 -20.15 23.98 -6.46
CA ASN A 264 -20.08 23.65 -7.88
C ASN A 264 -19.26 22.37 -8.02
N CYS A 265 -19.79 21.33 -8.66
CA CYS A 265 -19.17 20.00 -8.63
C CYS A 265 -18.99 19.41 -10.03
N ILE A 266 -17.95 18.58 -10.16
CA ILE A 266 -17.83 17.58 -11.20
C ILE A 266 -17.77 16.19 -10.61
N ASP A 267 -18.24 15.24 -11.40
CA ASP A 267 -18.06 13.84 -11.12
C ASP A 267 -16.78 13.34 -11.80
N PHE A 268 -16.12 12.38 -11.16
CA PHE A 268 -15.04 11.61 -11.76
C PHE A 268 -15.23 10.12 -11.50
N THR A 269 -14.81 9.29 -12.45
CA THR A 269 -14.78 7.84 -12.25
C THR A 269 -13.68 7.48 -11.27
N TRP A 270 -14.00 6.64 -10.29
CA TRP A 270 -13.04 6.16 -9.32
C TRP A 270 -12.99 4.63 -9.36
N PRO A 271 -11.83 4.00 -9.63
CA PRO A 271 -11.72 2.56 -9.81
C PRO A 271 -11.72 1.83 -8.46
N ASN A 272 -12.82 1.96 -7.72
CA ASN A 272 -13.13 1.28 -6.47
C ASN A 272 -14.58 0.79 -6.56
N THR A 273 -14.82 -0.50 -6.32
CA THR A 273 -16.16 -1.09 -6.41
C THR A 273 -17.15 -0.56 -5.38
N GLN A 274 -16.66 -0.01 -4.25
CA GLN A 274 -17.49 0.60 -3.21
C GLN A 274 -17.80 2.07 -3.50
N ILE A 275 -16.91 2.74 -4.24
CA ILE A 275 -17.02 4.16 -4.61
C ILE A 275 -16.67 4.24 -6.10
N PRO A 276 -17.57 3.83 -7.00
CA PRO A 276 -17.28 3.78 -8.44
C PRO A 276 -17.17 5.19 -9.07
N GLN A 277 -17.67 6.19 -8.35
CA GLN A 277 -17.72 7.59 -8.76
C GLN A 277 -17.45 8.45 -7.53
N GLY A 278 -16.63 9.49 -7.69
CA GLY A 278 -16.39 10.51 -6.67
C GLY A 278 -16.78 11.88 -7.19
N LEU A 279 -16.85 12.85 -6.29
CA LEU A 279 -17.16 14.24 -6.59
C LEU A 279 -15.99 15.14 -6.21
N ALA A 280 -15.63 16.05 -7.10
CA ALA A 280 -14.77 17.19 -6.77
C ALA A 280 -15.61 18.44 -6.87
N CYS A 281 -15.72 19.17 -5.77
CA CYS A 281 -16.55 20.35 -5.64
C CYS A 281 -15.73 21.56 -5.22
N LEU A 282 -16.21 22.74 -5.56
CA LEU A 282 -15.63 24.02 -5.17
C LEU A 282 -16.71 24.88 -4.53
N THR A 283 -16.41 25.41 -3.35
CA THR A 283 -17.21 26.48 -2.72
C THR A 283 -16.34 27.71 -2.51
N LYS A 284 -16.86 28.89 -2.84
CA LYS A 284 -16.17 30.16 -2.61
C LYS A 284 -16.59 30.71 -1.26
N LEU A 285 -15.63 31.29 -0.54
CA LEU A 285 -15.84 31.95 0.74
C LEU A 285 -15.64 33.45 0.57
N SER A 286 -16.41 34.23 1.31
CA SER A 286 -16.23 35.68 1.42
C SER A 286 -16.00 36.04 2.87
N TRP A 287 -14.90 36.74 3.12
CA TRP A 287 -14.53 37.24 4.44
C TRP A 287 -15.09 38.66 4.57
N GLY A 288 -15.87 38.90 5.62
CA GLY A 288 -16.30 40.26 5.93
C GLY A 288 -15.09 41.17 6.13
N ASN A 289 -15.19 42.41 5.64
CA ASN A 289 -14.32 43.49 6.12
C ASN A 289 -14.65 43.80 7.59
#